data_AF-A0A0G0ZAF9-F1
#
_entry.id   AF-A0A0G0ZAF9-F1
#
_cell.length_a   1.000
_cell.length_b   1.000
_cell.length_c   1.000
_cell.angle_alpha   90.00
_cell.angle_beta   90.00
_cell.angle_gamma   90.00
#
_symmetry.space_group_name_H-M   'P 1'
#
loop_
_entity.id
_entity.type
_entity.pdbx_description
1 polymer ?
#
loop_
_entity_poly.entity_id
_entity_poly.type
_entity_poly.pdbx_seq_one_letter_code
_entity_poly.pdbx_strand_id
1 'polypeptide(L)'
;MLYTSSASFPSTRAHSVQIMNMSEAFAECSDFLLLAGKLKEDPEKIFGMYGISKPFKVTSSGWPFAFGRLLIFWTTFRGYWIAKKFKPDILYVREFILCYLISKLWRWPKARVHF
;
A
#
# COMPACT_ATOMS: atom_id res chain seq x y z
N MET A 1 -5.80 -3.45 8.15
CA MET A 1 -5.47 -3.94 6.79
C MET A 1 -4.33 -3.13 6.19
N LEU A 2 -3.46 -3.75 5.39
CA LEU A 2 -2.37 -3.05 4.68
C LEU A 2 -2.50 -3.29 3.18
N TYR A 3 -2.51 -2.21 2.39
CA TYR A 3 -2.52 -2.27 0.93
C TYR A 3 -1.19 -1.73 0.40
N THR A 4 -0.49 -2.50 -0.42
CA THR A 4 0.75 -2.06 -1.06
C THR A 4 0.50 -1.71 -2.52
N SER A 5 0.86 -0.49 -2.91
CA SER A 5 0.75 0.00 -4.28
C SER A 5 2.06 0.61 -4.73
N SER A 6 2.51 0.25 -5.94
CA SER A 6 3.62 0.91 -6.63
C SER A 6 3.21 2.25 -7.28
N ALA A 7 1.93 2.62 -7.21
CA ALA A 7 1.44 3.87 -7.78
C ALA A 7 1.99 5.11 -7.05
N SER A 8 2.13 6.20 -7.80
CA SER A 8 2.46 7.51 -7.27
C SER A 8 1.20 8.36 -7.15
N PHE A 9 1.06 9.07 -6.03
CA PHE A 9 -0.08 9.96 -5.78
C PHE A 9 0.39 11.41 -5.58
N PRO A 10 -0.37 12.41 -6.07
CA PRO A 10 -1.61 12.27 -6.85
C PRO A 10 -1.33 11.88 -8.32
N SER A 11 -2.30 11.22 -8.95
CA SER A 11 -2.26 10.77 -10.35
C SER A 11 -3.67 10.60 -10.94
N THR A 12 -3.89 11.13 -12.14
CA THR A 12 -5.16 11.05 -12.87
C THR A 12 -5.39 9.71 -13.58
N ARG A 13 -4.47 8.75 -13.44
CA ARG A 13 -4.61 7.42 -14.06
C ARG A 13 -5.75 6.67 -13.38
N ALA A 14 -6.58 5.99 -14.18
CA ALA A 14 -7.72 5.21 -13.70
C ALA A 14 -7.34 4.23 -12.58
N HIS A 15 -6.18 3.57 -12.70
CA HIS A 15 -5.65 2.68 -11.67
C HIS A 15 -5.40 3.38 -10.32
N SER A 16 -4.89 4.61 -10.32
CA SER A 16 -4.64 5.37 -9.09
C SER A 16 -5.94 5.82 -8.45
N VAL A 17 -6.91 6.29 -9.26
CA VAL A 17 -8.25 6.65 -8.80
C VAL A 17 -8.94 5.44 -8.14
N GLN A 18 -8.90 4.29 -8.80
CA GLN A 18 -9.46 3.05 -8.26
C GLN A 18 -8.84 2.68 -6.92
N ILE A 19 -7.52 2.75 -6.78
CA ILE A 19 -6.83 2.44 -5.52
C ILE A 19 -7.29 3.38 -4.40
N MET A 20 -7.45 4.67 -4.68
CA MET A 20 -7.89 5.64 -3.67
C MET A 20 -9.32 5.36 -3.21
N ASN A 21 -10.25 5.13 -4.13
CA ASN A 21 -11.64 4.81 -3.78
C ASN A 21 -11.74 3.48 -3.02
N MET A 22 -10.97 2.46 -3.42
CA MET A 22 -10.89 1.20 -2.66
C MET A 22 -10.31 1.42 -1.26
N SER A 23 -9.27 2.24 -1.15
CA SER A 23 -8.62 2.56 0.12
C SER A 23 -9.55 3.28 1.07
N GLU A 24 -10.37 4.20 0.56
CA GLU A 24 -11.42 4.87 1.33
C GLU A 24 -12.42 3.84 1.87
N ALA A 25 -12.98 2.99 1.00
CA ALA A 25 -13.94 1.97 1.41
C ALA A 25 -13.38 1.02 2.49
N PHE A 26 -12.12 0.59 2.34
CA PHE A 26 -11.47 -0.26 3.35
C PHE A 26 -11.19 0.44 4.67
N ALA A 27 -10.89 1.75 4.62
CA ALA A 27 -10.71 2.57 5.81
C ALA A 27 -12.02 2.77 6.58
N GLU A 28 -13.18 2.69 5.93
CA GLU A 28 -14.47 2.71 6.63
C GLU A 28 -14.70 1.45 7.47
N CYS A 29 -14.19 0.31 7.01
CA CYS A 29 -14.45 -0.98 7.65
C CYS A 29 -13.41 -1.37 8.71
N SER A 30 -12.19 -0.82 8.66
CA SER A 30 -11.08 -1.26 9.53
C SER A 30 -9.92 -0.26 9.60
N ASP A 31 -8.97 -0.48 10.54
CA ASP A 31 -7.72 0.30 10.58
C ASP A 31 -6.87 -0.01 9.34
N PHE A 32 -6.93 0.88 8.34
CA PHE A 32 -6.35 0.71 7.02
C PHE A 32 -5.09 1.56 6.84
N LEU A 33 -4.04 0.95 6.26
CA LEU A 33 -2.79 1.61 5.89
C LEU A 33 -2.51 1.38 4.40
N LEU A 34 -2.35 2.46 3.65
CA LEU A 34 -1.86 2.43 2.26
C LEU A 34 -0.36 2.68 2.24
N LEU A 35 0.40 1.72 1.69
CA LEU A 35 1.78 1.93 1.29
C LEU A 35 1.80 2.33 -0.19
N ALA A 36 1.96 3.62 -0.45
CA ALA A 36 2.11 4.17 -1.79
C ALA A 36 3.57 4.10 -2.26
N GLY A 37 3.77 4.01 -3.58
CA GLY A 37 5.11 4.04 -4.17
C GLY A 37 5.76 5.39 -3.92
N LYS A 38 5.07 6.47 -4.28
CA LYS A 38 5.51 7.85 -4.03
C LYS A 38 4.33 8.74 -3.67
N LEU A 39 4.54 9.62 -2.68
CA LEU A 39 3.66 10.76 -2.41
C LEU A 39 4.39 12.01 -2.90
N LYS A 40 3.80 12.73 -3.84
CA LYS A 40 4.36 13.99 -4.36
C LYS A 40 3.87 15.21 -3.59
N GLU A 41 2.75 15.06 -2.88
CA GLU A 41 2.05 16.09 -2.13
C GLU A 41 1.70 15.54 -0.75
N ASP A 42 1.29 16.43 0.13
CA ASP A 42 0.77 16.07 1.45
C ASP A 42 -0.47 15.17 1.32
N PRO A 43 -0.61 14.13 2.18
CA PRO A 43 -1.77 13.24 2.16
C PRO A 43 -3.12 13.97 2.15
N GLU A 44 -3.26 15.04 2.93
CA GLU A 44 -4.49 15.84 3.01
C GLU A 44 -4.85 16.51 1.68
N LYS A 45 -3.85 17.08 0.99
CA LYS A 45 -4.04 17.66 -0.35
C LYS A 45 -4.40 16.57 -1.37
N ILE A 46 -3.76 15.41 -1.27
CA ILE A 46 -4.06 14.27 -2.13
C ILE A 46 -5.51 13.83 -1.93
N PHE A 47 -5.96 13.67 -0.69
CA PHE A 47 -7.34 13.33 -0.36
C PHE A 47 -8.32 14.36 -0.92
N GLY A 48 -8.01 15.65 -0.79
CA GLY A 48 -8.80 16.72 -1.42
C GLY A 48 -8.89 16.60 -2.95
N MET A 49 -7.79 16.27 -3.64
CA MET A 49 -7.79 16.09 -5.10
C MET A 49 -8.63 14.90 -5.57
N TYR A 50 -8.73 13.86 -4.76
CA TYR A 50 -9.55 12.68 -5.06
C TYR A 50 -11.00 12.80 -4.53
N GLY A 51 -11.33 13.85 -3.80
CA GLY A 51 -12.64 14.00 -3.15
C GLY A 51 -12.88 12.98 -2.04
N ILE A 52 -11.81 12.49 -1.40
CA ILE A 52 -11.88 11.50 -0.31
C ILE A 52 -12.52 12.18 0.90
N SER A 53 -13.65 11.64 1.33
CA SER A 53 -14.43 12.12 2.46
C SER A 53 -13.86 11.65 3.80
N LYS A 54 -13.26 10.45 3.82
CA LYS A 54 -12.68 9.84 5.03
C LYS A 54 -11.17 9.65 4.88
N PRO A 55 -10.36 10.51 5.53
CA PRO A 55 -8.91 10.38 5.45
C PRO A 55 -8.44 9.10 6.15
N PHE A 56 -7.45 8.44 5.55
CA PHE A 56 -6.86 7.21 6.07
C PHE A 56 -5.34 7.31 6.17
N LYS A 57 -4.71 6.36 6.86
CA LYS A 57 -3.24 6.37 7.01
C LYS A 57 -2.60 6.02 5.66
N VAL A 58 -1.78 6.92 5.14
CA VAL A 58 -0.98 6.67 3.94
C VAL A 58 0.49 6.95 4.23
N THR A 59 1.35 6.06 3.77
CA THR A 59 2.81 6.21 3.87
C THR A 59 3.42 5.96 2.50
N SER A 60 4.53 6.64 2.20
CA SER A 60 5.28 6.38 0.98
C SER A 60 6.41 5.38 1.22
N SER A 61 6.73 4.60 0.19
CA SER A 61 7.93 3.77 0.17
C SER A 61 9.21 4.62 0.09
N GLY A 62 9.09 5.90 -0.30
CA GLY A 62 10.11 6.93 -0.12
C GLY A 62 11.35 6.79 -1.00
N TRP A 63 11.29 6.09 -2.13
CA TRP A 63 12.50 5.82 -2.92
C TRP A 63 12.85 6.94 -3.92
N PRO A 64 14.12 7.40 -3.94
CA PRO A 64 14.64 8.31 -4.96
C PRO A 64 14.93 7.55 -6.27
N PHE A 65 14.95 8.29 -7.36
CA PHE A 65 15.06 7.82 -8.75
C PHE A 65 16.12 6.72 -9.04
N ALA A 66 15.84 5.91 -10.08
CA ALA A 66 16.79 5.46 -11.12
C ALA A 66 17.25 3.99 -11.26
N PHE A 67 16.78 2.99 -10.49
CA PHE A 67 17.16 1.58 -10.78
C PHE A 67 15.96 0.62 -10.74
N GLY A 68 15.35 0.37 -11.91
CA GLY A 68 14.08 -0.36 -12.07
C GLY A 68 14.01 -1.74 -11.41
N ARG A 69 15.06 -2.58 -11.48
CA ARG A 69 15.07 -3.91 -10.82
C ARG A 69 15.25 -3.83 -9.30
N LEU A 70 16.06 -2.87 -8.82
CA LEU A 70 16.23 -2.61 -7.39
C LEU A 70 14.95 -2.04 -6.75
N LEU A 71 14.12 -1.37 -7.54
CA LEU A 71 12.83 -0.84 -7.11
C LEU A 71 11.96 -1.95 -6.49
N ILE A 72 11.88 -3.11 -7.15
CA ILE A 72 11.06 -4.23 -6.70
C ILE A 72 11.56 -4.78 -5.38
N PHE A 73 12.88 -4.95 -5.22
CA PHE A 73 13.46 -5.40 -3.96
C PHE A 73 13.25 -4.40 -2.83
N TRP A 74 13.38 -3.10 -3.11
CA TRP A 74 13.18 -2.05 -2.11
C TRP A 74 11.73 -1.95 -1.65
N THR A 75 10.77 -1.87 -2.59
CA THR A 75 9.34 -1.82 -2.26
C THR A 75 8.91 -3.08 -1.51
N THR A 76 9.48 -4.23 -1.88
CA THR A 76 9.27 -5.50 -1.20
C THR A 76 9.83 -5.47 0.23
N PHE A 77 11.08 -5.06 0.42
CA PHE A 77 11.72 -5.02 1.73
C PHE A 77 11.03 -4.04 2.67
N ARG A 78 10.69 -2.85 2.16
CA ARG A 78 10.02 -1.81 2.93
C ARG A 78 8.56 -2.17 3.21
N GLY A 79 7.89 -2.78 2.24
CA GLY A 79 6.57 -3.39 2.40
C GLY A 79 6.57 -4.42 3.52
N TYR A 80 7.54 -5.34 3.51
CA TYR A 80 7.72 -6.34 4.56
C TYR A 80 7.97 -5.71 5.93
N TRP A 81 8.84 -4.70 6.03
CA TRP A 81 9.15 -4.04 7.30
C TRP A 81 7.94 -3.31 7.88
N ILE A 82 7.17 -2.63 7.04
CA ILE A 82 5.92 -1.96 7.43
C ILE A 82 4.87 -2.99 7.85
N ALA A 83 4.74 -4.09 7.10
CA ALA A 83 3.86 -5.19 7.47
C ALA A 83 4.21 -5.77 8.85
N LYS A 84 5.50 -5.96 9.15
CA LYS A 84 5.95 -6.47 10.45
C LYS A 84 5.65 -5.51 11.60
N LYS A 85 5.74 -4.20 11.36
CA LYS A 85 5.45 -3.15 12.38
C LYS A 85 3.95 -2.96 12.59
N PHE A 86 3.19 -2.90 11.51
CA PHE A 86 1.75 -2.63 11.52
C PHE A 86 0.93 -3.88 11.90
N LYS A 87 1.48 -5.09 11.71
CA LYS A 87 0.82 -6.38 11.96
C LYS A 87 -0.62 -6.45 11.40
N PRO A 88 -0.79 -6.23 10.08
CA PRO A 88 -2.12 -6.25 9.49
C PRO A 88 -2.72 -7.66 9.50
N ASP A 89 -4.01 -7.77 9.80
CA ASP A 89 -4.76 -9.04 9.66
C ASP A 89 -4.91 -9.45 8.19
N ILE A 90 -5.10 -8.47 7.31
CA ILE A 90 -5.24 -8.66 5.86
C ILE A 90 -4.23 -7.78 5.14
N LEU A 91 -3.48 -8.40 4.23
CA LEU A 91 -2.49 -7.76 3.40
C LEU A 91 -2.85 -7.90 1.91
N TYR A 92 -3.07 -6.76 1.25
CA TYR A 92 -3.27 -6.68 -0.18
C TYR A 92 -1.98 -6.28 -0.89
N VAL A 93 -1.47 -7.17 -1.73
CA VAL A 93 -0.22 -6.99 -2.48
C VAL A 93 -0.43 -7.30 -3.95
N ARG A 94 0.12 -6.46 -4.82
CA ARG A 94 0.09 -6.68 -6.28
C ARG A 94 1.39 -7.23 -6.86
N GLU A 95 2.49 -7.15 -6.11
CA GLU A 95 3.79 -7.61 -6.56
C GLU A 95 4.03 -9.07 -6.17
N PHE A 96 4.16 -9.96 -7.16
CA PHE A 96 4.33 -11.40 -6.97
C PHE A 96 5.49 -11.77 -6.04
N ILE A 97 6.61 -11.05 -6.12
CA ILE A 97 7.80 -11.31 -5.29
C ILE A 97 7.52 -11.04 -3.81
N LEU A 98 6.78 -9.97 -3.50
CA LEU A 98 6.38 -9.66 -2.13
C LEU A 98 5.35 -10.69 -1.64
N CYS A 99 4.39 -11.09 -2.47
CA CYS A 99 3.47 -12.20 -2.14
C CYS A 99 4.24 -13.50 -1.83
N TYR A 100 5.25 -13.84 -2.62
CA TYR A 100 6.07 -15.04 -2.42
C TYR A 100 6.87 -14.97 -1.12
N LEU A 101 7.57 -13.86 -0.87
CA LEU A 101 8.35 -13.66 0.35
C LEU A 101 7.47 -13.72 1.59
N ILE A 102 6.30 -13.11 1.52
CA ILE A 102 5.31 -13.13 2.58
C ILE A 102 4.79 -14.55 2.76
N SER A 103 4.30 -15.23 1.72
CA SER A 103 3.85 -16.62 1.84
C SER A 103 4.90 -17.54 2.49
N LYS A 104 6.19 -17.35 2.19
CA LYS A 104 7.29 -18.15 2.73
C LYS A 104 7.69 -17.78 4.17
N LEU A 105 7.76 -16.49 4.48
CA LEU A 105 8.23 -15.97 5.79
C LEU A 105 7.09 -15.81 6.81
N TRP A 106 5.86 -15.67 6.34
CA TRP A 106 4.67 -15.34 7.13
C TRP A 106 4.00 -16.63 7.62
N ARG A 107 4.71 -17.35 8.49
CA ARG A 107 4.13 -18.41 9.35
C ARG A 107 3.67 -17.80 10.69
N TRP A 108 2.53 -17.11 10.70
CA TRP A 108 1.81 -16.71 11.92
C TRP A 108 0.31 -17.08 11.77
N PRO A 109 -0.43 -17.35 12.85
CA PRO A 109 -1.50 -18.33 12.89
C PRO A 109 -2.76 -17.77 12.21
N LYS A 110 -3.24 -18.44 11.16
CA LYS A 110 -4.54 -18.20 10.51
C LYS A 110 -4.84 -16.73 10.16
N ALA A 111 -4.07 -16.13 9.25
CA ALA A 111 -4.65 -15.07 8.42
C ALA A 111 -5.55 -15.74 7.37
N ARG A 112 -6.88 -15.62 7.53
CA ARG A 112 -7.84 -16.05 6.51
C ARG A 112 -7.68 -15.16 5.29
N VAL A 113 -7.05 -15.71 4.25
CA VAL A 113 -7.00 -15.10 2.93
C VAL A 113 -8.39 -15.28 2.31
N HIS A 114 -9.19 -14.22 2.30
CA HIS A 114 -10.43 -14.20 1.52
C HIS A 114 -10.07 -13.75 0.10
N PHE A 115 -10.33 -14.65 -0.86
CA PHE A 115 -10.17 -14.44 -2.30
C PHE A 115 -11.35 -13.66 -2.88
#